data_AF-A0A449HZJ2-F1
#
_entry.id   AF-A0A449HZJ2-F1
#
_cell.length_a   1.000
_cell.length_b   1.000
_cell.length_c   1.000
_cell.angle_alpha   90.00
_cell.angle_beta   90.00
_cell.angle_gamma   90.00
#
_symmetry.space_group_name_H-M   'P 1'
#
loop_
_entity.id
_entity.type
_entity.pdbx_description
1 polymer ?
#
loop_
_entity_poly.entity_id
_entity_poly.type
_entity_poly.pdbx_seq_one_letter_code
_entity_poly.pdbx_strand_id
1 'polypeptide(L)'
;MKNVILFLILLASAMTSLYTADADCYEVPKRTSDTVFGGIQGKIESAMNNCFVLNSVSPLDSLSERLNRGGLRNNIVQYWKGYIDYYKSVFYMKVGNRAESAKLIKEASLTLDSVADKTSEDYALLALMQSFSIQFVSGVEAGKLALMVKRNAEKAVEMDSTNVRGWYILGSHDYYTPAGLARESKVEYYLRKAISFASKSEDAYRPTWGKENAYELLIRYYIQNGKKEEAKECLSAAEKENPDCYFIRRYKKKLDMQ
;
A
#
# COMPACT_ATOMS: atom_id res chain seq x y z
N MET A 1 -20.79 -16.90 10.99
CA MET A 1 -19.80 -15.84 11.25
C MET A 1 -18.90 -15.76 10.02
N LYS A 2 -19.02 -14.70 9.20
CA LYS A 2 -18.20 -14.55 7.99
C LYS A 2 -16.77 -14.21 8.41
N ASN A 3 -15.82 -15.03 8.01
CA ASN A 3 -14.38 -14.85 8.22
C ASN A 3 -13.91 -13.53 7.60
N VAL A 4 -13.98 -12.44 8.39
CA VAL A 4 -13.30 -11.18 8.10
C VAL A 4 -11.91 -11.31 8.71
N ILE A 5 -10.98 -11.90 7.97
CA ILE A 5 -9.53 -11.78 8.06
C ILE A 5 -9.00 -12.64 6.92
N LEU A 6 -8.48 -12.01 5.86
CA LEU A 6 -7.33 -12.50 5.09
C LEU A 6 -6.93 -11.42 4.06
N PHE A 7 -6.10 -10.46 4.51
CA PHE A 7 -5.20 -9.74 3.61
C PHE A 7 -4.17 -10.76 3.09
N LEU A 8 -4.48 -11.46 2.00
CA LEU A 8 -3.56 -12.34 1.29
C LEU A 8 -2.94 -11.58 0.10
N ILE A 9 -1.81 -10.93 0.34
CA ILE A 9 -0.76 -10.81 -0.67
C ILE A 9 0.34 -11.77 -0.20
N LEU A 10 0.45 -12.89 -0.91
CA LEU A 10 1.54 -13.86 -0.83
C LEU A 10 2.48 -13.49 -1.99
N LEU A 11 3.65 -12.94 -1.68
CA LEU A 11 4.74 -12.78 -2.63
C LEU A 11 5.82 -13.82 -2.29
N ALA A 12 5.74 -14.96 -2.96
CA ALA A 12 6.84 -15.90 -3.11
C ALA A 12 6.53 -16.83 -4.30
N SER A 13 6.87 -16.39 -5.51
CA SER A 13 7.26 -17.26 -6.64
C SER A 13 7.53 -16.43 -7.90
N ALA A 14 8.78 -15.99 -8.04
CA ALA A 14 9.47 -15.85 -9.34
C ALA A 14 10.91 -15.39 -9.10
N MET A 15 11.78 -16.28 -8.60
CA MET A 15 13.22 -16.07 -8.66
C MET A 15 13.92 -17.40 -8.95
N THR A 16 13.57 -18.00 -10.09
CA THR A 16 14.41 -19.00 -10.78
C THR A 16 14.03 -19.07 -12.26
N SER A 17 14.27 -17.99 -13.01
CA SER A 17 14.56 -18.07 -14.44
C SER A 17 15.01 -16.70 -14.94
N LEU A 18 16.31 -16.50 -15.09
CA LEU A 18 16.95 -15.61 -16.07
C LEU A 18 18.46 -15.67 -15.82
N TYR A 19 19.03 -16.84 -16.10
CA TYR A 19 20.40 -16.96 -16.55
C TYR A 19 20.30 -17.39 -18.00
N THR A 20 20.48 -16.43 -18.92
CA THR A 20 21.29 -16.51 -20.16
C THR A 20 20.82 -15.44 -21.14
N ALA A 21 21.75 -14.52 -21.48
CA ALA A 21 21.94 -13.78 -22.74
C ALA A 21 20.80 -12.82 -23.19
N ASP A 22 21.04 -11.63 -23.74
CA ASP A 22 22.12 -11.16 -24.60
C ASP A 22 22.64 -9.77 -24.23
N ALA A 23 23.93 -9.58 -24.49
CA ALA A 23 24.61 -8.29 -24.48
C ALA A 23 24.37 -7.60 -25.83
N ASP A 24 23.65 -6.49 -25.83
CA ASP A 24 24.06 -5.21 -26.43
C ASP A 24 22.88 -4.22 -26.43
N CYS A 25 23.21 -2.95 -26.21
CA CYS A 25 22.32 -1.77 -26.20
C CYS A 25 21.43 -1.58 -24.96
N TYR A 26 22.05 -1.35 -23.79
CA TYR A 26 21.41 -0.53 -22.76
C TYR A 26 22.17 0.80 -22.62
N GLU A 27 21.47 1.90 -22.90
CA GLU A 27 21.90 3.22 -22.44
C GLU A 27 22.15 3.14 -20.93
N VAL A 28 23.38 3.46 -20.51
CA VAL A 28 23.76 3.51 -19.10
C VAL A 28 22.86 4.56 -18.43
N PRO A 29 21.97 4.17 -17.50
CA PRO A 29 21.15 5.15 -16.80
C PRO A 29 22.08 6.11 -16.09
N LYS A 30 21.87 7.41 -16.32
CA LYS A 30 22.58 8.50 -15.62
C LYS A 30 22.56 8.18 -14.13
N ARG A 31 23.74 7.91 -13.56
CA ARG A 31 23.94 7.47 -12.17
C ARG A 31 23.33 8.53 -11.25
N THR A 32 22.07 8.34 -10.84
CA THR A 32 21.54 9.01 -9.66
C THR A 32 22.43 8.53 -8.53
N SER A 33 23.09 9.44 -7.82
CA SER A 33 23.88 9.09 -6.63
C SER A 33 23.04 8.14 -5.77
N ASP A 34 23.58 6.98 -5.39
CA ASP A 34 22.87 5.97 -4.59
C ASP A 34 22.62 6.50 -3.16
N THR A 35 21.68 7.43 -3.06
CA THR A 35 21.22 7.96 -1.78
C THR A 35 20.26 6.96 -1.17
N VAL A 36 20.16 6.95 0.16
CA VAL A 36 19.16 6.12 0.85
C VAL A 36 17.74 6.41 0.35
N PHE A 37 17.47 7.64 -0.08
CA PHE A 37 16.14 8.09 -0.51
C PHE A 37 15.81 7.83 -1.98
N GLY A 38 16.81 7.70 -2.86
CA GLY A 38 16.57 7.38 -4.27
C GLY A 38 15.93 6.00 -4.42
N GLY A 39 14.68 5.95 -4.93
CA GLY A 39 13.92 4.70 -5.08
C GLY A 39 13.54 4.05 -3.74
N ILE A 40 13.37 4.86 -2.67
CA ILE A 40 13.16 4.35 -1.31
C ILE A 40 11.97 3.39 -1.18
N GLN A 41 10.86 3.63 -1.89
CA GLN A 41 9.72 2.71 -1.85
C GLN A 41 10.12 1.29 -2.29
N GLY A 42 10.77 1.15 -3.44
CA GLY A 42 11.25 -0.14 -3.93
C GLY A 42 12.31 -0.76 -3.03
N LYS A 43 13.16 0.06 -2.38
CA LYS A 43 14.11 -0.40 -1.35
C LYS A 43 13.39 -0.97 -0.12
N ILE A 44 12.30 -0.35 0.34
CA ILE A 44 11.47 -0.83 1.45
C ILE A 44 10.76 -2.13 1.06
N GLU A 45 10.16 -2.20 -0.12
CA GLU A 45 9.46 -3.40 -0.62
C GLU A 45 10.44 -4.59 -0.78
N SER A 46 11.65 -4.34 -1.28
CA SER A 46 12.72 -5.35 -1.36
C SER A 46 13.18 -5.79 0.04
N ALA A 47 13.38 -4.84 0.97
CA ALA A 47 13.72 -5.15 2.36
C ALA A 47 12.62 -5.99 3.03
N MET A 48 11.34 -5.69 2.78
CA MET A 48 10.20 -6.47 3.27
C MET A 48 10.24 -7.92 2.76
N ASN A 49 10.56 -8.15 1.48
CA ASN A 49 10.71 -9.51 0.95
C ASN A 49 11.85 -10.25 1.67
N ASN A 50 12.98 -9.58 1.92
CA ASN A 50 14.10 -10.15 2.67
C ASN A 50 13.75 -10.45 4.13
N CYS A 51 12.82 -9.70 4.75
CA CYS A 51 12.34 -10.02 6.10
C CYS A 51 11.74 -11.43 6.17
N PHE A 52 11.00 -11.85 5.13
CA PHE A 52 10.43 -13.21 5.08
C PHE A 52 11.48 -14.28 4.82
N VAL A 53 12.48 -13.99 3.99
CA VAL A 53 13.61 -14.90 3.75
C VAL A 53 14.41 -15.15 5.03
N LEU A 54 14.64 -14.09 5.81
CA LEU A 54 15.44 -14.14 7.05
C LEU A 54 14.62 -14.41 8.31
N ASN A 55 13.29 -14.42 8.19
CA ASN A 55 12.35 -14.44 9.32
C ASN A 55 12.71 -13.38 10.40
N SER A 56 13.03 -12.16 9.96
CA SER A 56 13.53 -11.07 10.81
C SER A 56 13.21 -9.71 10.22
N VAL A 57 12.90 -8.72 11.06
CA VAL A 57 12.70 -7.32 10.62
C VAL A 57 14.01 -6.55 10.37
N SER A 58 15.17 -7.18 10.60
CA SER A 58 16.49 -6.53 10.48
C SER A 58 16.76 -5.82 9.14
N PRO A 59 16.29 -6.31 7.96
CA PRO A 59 16.43 -5.55 6.72
C PRO A 59 15.73 -4.18 6.76
N LEU A 60 14.54 -4.12 7.36
CA LEU A 60 13.77 -2.89 7.52
C LEU A 60 14.38 -1.98 8.60
N ASP A 61 14.89 -2.54 9.70
CA ASP A 61 15.60 -1.77 10.73
C ASP A 61 16.86 -1.09 10.17
N SER A 62 17.67 -1.83 9.41
CA SER A 62 18.87 -1.29 8.75
C SER A 62 18.54 -0.13 7.81
N LEU A 63 17.44 -0.23 7.07
CA LEU A 63 16.99 0.84 6.19
C LEU A 63 16.51 2.07 6.98
N SER A 64 15.76 1.86 8.07
CA SER A 64 15.29 2.93 8.96
C SER A 64 16.46 3.71 9.59
N GLU A 65 17.52 3.01 10.04
CA GLU A 65 18.73 3.66 10.56
C GLU A 65 19.44 4.52 9.51
N ARG A 66 19.50 4.05 8.25
CA ARG A 66 20.10 4.82 7.16
C ARG A 66 19.31 6.08 6.84
N LEU A 67 17.97 6.05 6.93
CA LEU A 67 17.12 7.23 6.73
C LEU A 67 17.41 8.32 7.76
N ASN A 68 17.60 7.96 9.04
CA ASN A 68 17.92 8.91 10.10
C ASN A 68 19.23 9.69 9.86
N ARG A 69 20.18 9.09 9.14
CA ARG A 69 21.48 9.71 8.82
C ARG A 69 21.46 10.59 7.56
N GLY A 70 20.35 10.61 6.82
CA GLY A 70 20.29 11.15 5.45
C GLY A 70 19.99 12.65 5.28
N GLY A 71 19.77 13.40 6.37
CA GLY A 71 19.70 14.87 6.35
C GLY A 71 18.54 15.54 5.59
N LEU A 72 17.50 14.80 5.17
CA LEU A 72 16.30 15.37 4.54
C LEU A 72 15.37 16.07 5.54
N ARG A 73 14.41 16.84 5.00
CA ARG A 73 13.31 17.43 5.77
C ARG A 73 12.66 16.39 6.66
N ASN A 74 12.40 16.78 7.91
CA ASN A 74 11.87 15.89 8.93
C ASN A 74 10.60 15.15 8.47
N ASN A 75 9.69 15.82 7.76
CA ASN A 75 8.44 15.22 7.29
C ASN A 75 8.62 14.05 6.30
N ILE A 76 9.50 14.17 5.30
CA ILE A 76 9.79 13.07 4.35
C ILE A 76 10.40 11.88 5.08
N VAL A 77 11.31 12.14 6.03
CA VAL A 77 11.91 11.07 6.85
C VAL A 77 10.85 10.39 7.72
N GLN A 78 9.99 11.16 8.38
CA GLN A 78 8.90 10.59 9.21
C GLN A 78 7.92 9.78 8.36
N TYR A 79 7.57 10.24 7.15
CA TYR A 79 6.74 9.50 6.23
C TYR A 79 7.31 8.11 5.94
N TRP A 80 8.56 8.05 5.48
CA TRP A 80 9.18 6.77 5.10
C TRP A 80 9.44 5.86 6.30
N LYS A 81 9.69 6.42 7.49
CA LYS A 81 9.74 5.63 8.74
C LYS A 81 8.38 5.03 9.09
N GLY A 82 7.31 5.82 9.01
CA GLY A 82 5.95 5.31 9.21
C GLY A 82 5.59 4.19 8.22
N TYR A 83 6.04 4.32 6.96
CA TYR A 83 5.84 3.28 5.94
C TYR A 83 6.66 2.01 6.22
N ILE A 84 7.89 2.13 6.74
CA ILE A 84 8.69 1.00 7.23
C ILE A 84 7.97 0.32 8.40
N ASP A 85 7.50 1.08 9.38
CA ASP A 85 6.81 0.53 10.55
C ASP A 85 5.51 -0.18 10.16
N TYR A 86 4.78 0.35 9.18
CA TYR A 86 3.65 -0.35 8.56
C TYR A 86 4.05 -1.74 8.03
N TYR A 87 5.13 -1.84 7.24
CA TYR A 87 5.59 -3.13 6.73
C TYR A 87 6.11 -4.07 7.82
N LYS A 88 6.79 -3.56 8.85
CA LYS A 88 7.17 -4.36 10.02
C LYS A 88 5.94 -4.93 10.73
N SER A 89 4.88 -4.13 10.90
CA SER A 89 3.61 -4.62 11.44
C SER A 89 2.98 -5.69 10.55
N VAL A 90 2.98 -5.51 9.22
CA VAL A 90 2.53 -6.55 8.29
C VAL A 90 3.35 -7.85 8.44
N PHE A 91 4.67 -7.75 8.56
CA PHE A 91 5.54 -8.90 8.79
C PHE A 91 5.17 -9.62 10.10
N TYR A 92 5.09 -8.90 11.22
CA TYR A 92 4.74 -9.49 12.52
C TYR A 92 3.37 -10.17 12.49
N MET A 93 2.39 -9.56 11.83
CA MET A 93 1.08 -10.17 11.63
C MET A 93 1.18 -11.47 10.82
N LYS A 94 2.02 -11.52 9.78
CA LYS A 94 2.19 -12.69 8.91
C LYS A 94 2.89 -13.86 9.60
N VAL A 95 3.85 -13.60 10.48
CA VAL A 95 4.53 -14.65 11.27
C VAL A 95 3.78 -15.02 12.56
N GLY A 96 2.54 -14.53 12.72
CA GLY A 96 1.68 -14.85 13.85
C GLY A 96 1.94 -14.05 15.14
N ASN A 97 2.88 -13.10 15.12
CA ASN A 97 3.15 -12.21 16.26
C ASN A 97 2.17 -11.02 16.28
N ARG A 98 0.90 -11.32 16.56
CA ARG A 98 -0.18 -10.33 16.56
C ARG A 98 0.03 -9.21 17.60
N ALA A 99 0.58 -9.53 18.75
CA ALA A 99 0.80 -8.56 19.84
C ALA A 99 1.82 -7.49 19.42
N GLU A 100 2.97 -7.91 18.89
CA GLU A 100 4.00 -6.97 18.42
C GLU A 100 3.49 -6.16 17.22
N SER A 101 2.78 -6.79 16.28
CA SER A 101 2.16 -6.09 15.16
C SER A 101 1.22 -4.97 15.64
N ALA A 102 0.37 -5.25 16.64
CA ALA A 102 -0.61 -4.30 17.16
C ALA A 102 0.05 -3.14 17.91
N LYS A 103 1.07 -3.44 18.71
CA LYS A 103 1.85 -2.44 19.43
C LYS A 103 2.55 -1.49 18.45
N LEU A 104 3.31 -2.04 17.51
CA LEU A 104 4.11 -1.26 16.58
C LEU A 104 3.25 -0.34 15.70
N ILE A 105 2.14 -0.84 15.13
CA ILE A 105 1.32 0.00 14.24
C ILE A 105 0.64 1.14 15.01
N LYS A 106 0.27 0.90 16.28
CA LYS A 106 -0.34 1.92 17.13
C LYS A 106 0.66 3.03 17.44
N GLU A 107 1.87 2.67 17.87
CA GLU A 107 2.94 3.62 18.17
C GLU A 107 3.35 4.44 16.94
N ALA A 108 3.50 3.76 15.79
CA ALA A 108 3.85 4.41 14.54
C ALA A 108 2.74 5.36 14.06
N SER A 109 1.46 4.98 14.21
CA SER A 109 0.32 5.84 13.86
C SER A 109 0.28 7.10 14.73
N LEU A 110 0.53 6.97 16.05
CA LEU A 110 0.59 8.11 16.97
C LEU A 110 1.74 9.07 16.64
N THR A 111 2.90 8.51 16.29
CA THR A 111 4.07 9.29 15.87
C THR A 111 3.77 10.11 14.62
N LEU A 112 3.21 9.48 13.58
CA LEU A 112 2.84 10.17 12.35
C LEU A 112 1.73 11.21 12.58
N ASP A 113 0.74 10.92 13.44
CA ASP A 113 -0.33 11.86 13.78
C ASP A 113 0.20 13.14 14.45
N SER A 114 1.26 13.03 15.27
CA SER A 114 1.90 14.14 15.95
C SER A 114 2.73 15.09 15.06
N VAL A 115 2.95 14.76 13.78
CA VAL A 115 3.66 15.63 12.85
C VAL A 115 2.83 16.89 12.61
N ALA A 116 3.40 18.09 12.81
CA ALA A 116 2.66 19.35 12.68
C ALA A 116 2.25 19.65 11.22
N ASP A 117 3.23 19.65 10.31
CA ASP A 117 3.04 20.03 8.91
C ASP A 117 2.74 18.80 8.02
N LYS A 118 1.71 18.03 8.38
CA LYS A 118 1.27 16.88 7.59
C LYS A 118 0.83 17.32 6.20
N THR A 119 1.43 16.70 5.19
CA THR A 119 1.03 16.79 3.80
C THR A 119 -0.17 15.90 3.51
N SER A 120 -0.74 16.05 2.31
CA SER A 120 -1.73 15.11 1.79
C SER A 120 -1.27 13.64 1.90
N GLU A 121 0.01 13.37 1.68
CA GLU A 121 0.60 12.03 1.80
C GLU A 121 0.64 11.50 3.23
N ASP A 122 1.01 12.35 4.17
CA ASP A 122 1.08 11.95 5.59
C ASP A 122 -0.31 11.57 6.09
N TYR A 123 -1.35 12.30 5.68
CA TYR A 123 -2.74 11.94 5.98
C TYR A 123 -3.16 10.61 5.35
N ALA A 124 -2.77 10.36 4.09
CA ALA A 124 -3.08 9.09 3.42
C ALA A 124 -2.36 7.89 4.08
N LEU A 125 -1.09 8.04 4.46
CA LEU A 125 -0.35 7.02 5.17
C LEU A 125 -0.91 6.79 6.59
N LEU A 126 -1.24 7.85 7.32
CA LEU A 126 -1.89 7.74 8.62
C LEU A 126 -3.21 6.96 8.53
N ALA A 127 -4.03 7.26 7.52
CA ALA A 127 -5.27 6.53 7.26
C ALA A 127 -5.03 5.04 6.93
N LEU A 128 -3.97 4.71 6.18
CA LEU A 128 -3.55 3.33 5.92
C LEU A 128 -3.19 2.60 7.22
N MET A 129 -2.38 3.21 8.08
CA MET A 129 -1.91 2.60 9.33
C MET A 129 -3.07 2.41 10.33
N GLN A 130 -3.96 3.40 10.42
CA GLN A 130 -5.19 3.30 11.21
C GLN A 130 -6.13 2.23 10.66
N SER A 131 -6.25 2.11 9.33
CA SER A 131 -7.06 1.06 8.69
C SER A 131 -6.54 -0.33 9.04
N PHE A 132 -5.23 -0.55 8.99
CA PHE A 132 -4.61 -1.79 9.42
C PHE A 132 -4.83 -2.07 10.91
N SER A 133 -4.84 -1.01 11.73
CA SER A 133 -5.02 -1.11 13.17
C SER A 133 -6.42 -1.62 13.58
N ILE A 134 -7.45 -1.47 12.73
CA ILE A 134 -8.83 -1.90 13.02
C ILE A 134 -8.91 -3.39 13.36
N GLN A 135 -8.12 -4.24 12.71
CA GLN A 135 -8.14 -5.69 12.98
C GLN A 135 -7.67 -6.05 14.39
N PHE A 136 -7.03 -5.11 15.11
CA PHE A 136 -6.53 -5.31 16.45
C PHE A 136 -7.53 -4.97 17.56
N VAL A 137 -8.61 -4.26 17.22
CA VAL A 137 -9.57 -3.68 18.17
C VAL A 137 -11.00 -4.11 17.85
N SER A 138 -11.94 -3.86 18.76
CA SER A 138 -13.36 -4.21 18.57
C SER A 138 -14.30 -3.18 19.20
N GLY A 139 -15.60 -3.27 18.87
CA GLY A 139 -16.64 -2.44 19.48
C GLY A 139 -16.44 -0.94 19.23
N VAL A 140 -16.57 -0.14 20.28
CA VAL A 140 -16.50 1.34 20.20
C VAL A 140 -15.13 1.82 19.68
N GLU A 141 -14.04 1.17 20.07
CA GLU A 141 -12.69 1.55 19.63
C GLU A 141 -12.52 1.34 18.12
N ALA A 142 -12.99 0.20 17.60
CA ALA A 142 -13.00 -0.07 16.16
C ALA A 142 -13.83 0.98 15.40
N GLY A 143 -15.00 1.37 15.93
CA GLY A 143 -15.84 2.42 15.35
C GLY A 143 -15.16 3.80 15.33
N LYS A 144 -14.48 4.19 16.42
CA LYS A 144 -13.71 5.43 16.47
C LYS A 144 -12.58 5.44 15.45
N LEU A 145 -11.85 4.33 15.35
CA LEU A 145 -10.75 4.20 14.41
C LEU A 145 -11.23 4.22 12.96
N ALA A 146 -12.35 3.57 12.65
CA ALA A 146 -13.00 3.66 11.34
C ALA A 146 -13.33 5.11 10.95
N LEU A 147 -13.88 5.90 11.87
CA LEU A 147 -14.14 7.32 11.62
C LEU A 147 -12.85 8.12 11.37
N MET A 148 -11.76 7.79 12.09
CA MET A 148 -10.46 8.44 11.88
C MET A 148 -9.85 8.11 10.50
N VAL A 149 -9.93 6.84 10.07
CA VAL A 149 -9.51 6.42 8.72
C VAL A 149 -10.20 7.25 7.66
N LYS A 150 -11.54 7.34 7.74
CA LYS A 150 -12.32 8.13 6.80
C LYS A 150 -11.91 9.61 6.81
N ARG A 151 -11.85 10.24 7.99
CA ARG A 151 -11.47 11.66 8.12
C ARG A 151 -10.10 11.97 7.55
N ASN A 152 -9.10 11.12 7.83
CA ASN A 152 -7.75 11.33 7.34
C ASN A 152 -7.65 11.11 5.83
N ALA A 153 -8.35 10.11 5.29
CA ALA A 153 -8.38 9.89 3.85
C ALA A 153 -9.16 10.99 3.10
N GLU A 154 -10.26 11.50 3.66
CA GLU A 154 -10.97 12.69 3.15
C GLU A 154 -10.05 13.91 3.18
N LYS A 155 -9.33 14.14 4.29
CA LYS A 155 -8.39 15.25 4.40
C LYS A 155 -7.27 15.18 3.36
N ALA A 156 -6.75 13.98 3.10
CA ALA A 156 -5.72 13.78 2.08
C ALA A 156 -6.20 14.24 0.69
N VAL A 157 -7.41 13.84 0.27
CA VAL A 157 -7.97 14.21 -1.04
C VAL A 157 -8.52 15.64 -1.09
N GLU A 158 -8.90 16.23 0.04
CA GLU A 158 -9.22 17.66 0.14
C GLU A 158 -7.98 18.53 -0.07
N MET A 159 -6.83 18.12 0.49
CA MET A 159 -5.57 18.85 0.35
C MET A 159 -4.94 18.68 -1.04
N ASP A 160 -5.10 17.50 -1.64
CA ASP A 160 -4.68 17.21 -3.01
C ASP A 160 -5.68 16.23 -3.64
N SER A 161 -6.53 16.77 -4.53
CA SER A 161 -7.58 15.98 -5.20
C SER A 161 -7.03 14.92 -6.16
N THR A 162 -5.73 14.94 -6.46
CA THR A 162 -5.04 13.95 -7.28
C THR A 162 -4.34 12.87 -6.46
N ASN A 163 -4.42 12.93 -5.12
CA ASN A 163 -3.79 11.94 -4.25
C ASN A 163 -4.42 10.54 -4.41
N VAL A 164 -3.77 9.71 -5.22
CA VAL A 164 -4.11 8.29 -5.46
C VAL A 164 -4.28 7.51 -4.15
N ARG A 165 -3.40 7.73 -3.17
CA ARG A 165 -3.38 6.97 -1.91
C ARG A 165 -4.59 7.33 -1.06
N GLY A 166 -4.94 8.61 -0.96
CA GLY A 166 -6.16 9.07 -0.29
C GLY A 166 -7.42 8.43 -0.89
N TRP A 167 -7.56 8.48 -2.22
CA TRP A 167 -8.69 7.84 -2.92
C TRP A 167 -8.73 6.32 -2.73
N TYR A 168 -7.57 5.66 -2.78
CA TYR A 168 -7.46 4.23 -2.52
C TYR A 168 -7.95 3.87 -1.12
N ILE A 169 -7.52 4.62 -0.09
CA ILE A 169 -7.94 4.34 1.29
C ILE A 169 -9.43 4.59 1.49
N LEU A 170 -10.03 5.61 0.86
CA LEU A 170 -11.49 5.79 0.87
C LEU A 170 -12.23 4.59 0.28
N GLY A 171 -11.77 4.09 -0.87
CA GLY A 171 -12.35 2.89 -1.50
C GLY A 171 -12.16 1.62 -0.66
N SER A 172 -10.96 1.44 -0.08
CA SER A 172 -10.63 0.32 0.82
C SER A 172 -11.48 0.35 2.08
N HIS A 173 -11.60 1.52 2.72
CA HIS A 173 -12.38 1.71 3.92
C HIS A 173 -13.86 1.40 3.71
N ASP A 174 -14.44 1.88 2.60
CA ASP A 174 -15.84 1.60 2.27
C ASP A 174 -16.05 0.11 1.93
N TYR A 175 -15.11 -0.52 1.22
CA TYR A 175 -15.19 -1.93 0.84
C TYR A 175 -15.23 -2.87 2.04
N TYR A 176 -14.46 -2.58 3.09
CA TYR A 176 -14.43 -3.40 4.31
C TYR A 176 -15.48 -2.97 5.34
N THR A 177 -16.21 -1.87 5.11
CA THR A 177 -17.30 -1.46 6.00
C THR A 177 -18.51 -2.39 5.79
N PRO A 178 -19.05 -3.03 6.84
CA PRO A 178 -20.23 -3.88 6.72
C PRO A 178 -21.41 -3.15 6.07
N ALA A 179 -22.12 -3.81 5.15
CA ALA A 179 -23.22 -3.22 4.37
C ALA A 179 -24.35 -2.61 5.24
N GLY A 180 -24.56 -3.10 6.46
CA GLY A 180 -25.54 -2.52 7.40
C GLY A 180 -25.11 -1.18 8.06
N LEU A 181 -23.86 -0.77 7.88
CA LEU A 181 -23.30 0.48 8.39
C LEU A 181 -23.10 1.53 7.29
N ALA A 182 -22.90 1.10 6.04
CA ALA A 182 -22.79 1.99 4.89
C ALA A 182 -24.18 2.31 4.32
N ARG A 183 -24.59 3.58 4.30
CA ARG A 183 -25.88 4.00 3.74
C ARG A 183 -25.95 3.79 2.22
N GLU A 184 -24.82 3.95 1.54
CA GLU A 184 -24.62 3.72 0.11
C GLU A 184 -23.12 3.48 -0.12
N SER A 185 -22.74 2.39 -0.78
CA SER A 185 -21.34 2.09 -1.06
C SER A 185 -20.82 2.92 -2.22
N LYS A 186 -19.67 3.57 -2.01
CA LYS A 186 -18.91 4.37 -2.98
C LYS A 186 -17.57 3.72 -3.36
N VAL A 187 -17.39 2.42 -3.09
CA VAL A 187 -16.18 1.66 -3.45
C VAL A 187 -15.76 1.91 -4.89
N GLU A 188 -16.67 1.66 -5.84
CA GLU A 188 -16.36 1.81 -7.27
C GLU A 188 -15.96 3.25 -7.62
N TYR A 189 -16.68 4.24 -7.09
CA TYR A 189 -16.38 5.65 -7.32
C TYR A 189 -14.97 6.01 -6.83
N TYR A 190 -14.63 5.68 -5.59
CA TYR A 190 -13.33 6.02 -5.01
C TYR A 190 -12.17 5.29 -5.69
N LEU A 191 -12.34 4.01 -6.01
CA LEU A 191 -11.27 3.23 -6.65
C LEU A 191 -11.08 3.65 -8.12
N ARG A 192 -12.16 3.97 -8.86
CA ARG A 192 -12.06 4.56 -10.20
C ARG A 192 -11.35 5.91 -10.16
N LYS A 193 -11.59 6.75 -9.15
CA LYS A 193 -10.84 7.99 -8.94
C LYS A 193 -9.35 7.71 -8.73
N ALA A 194 -9.00 6.79 -7.82
CA ALA A 194 -7.60 6.43 -7.56
C ALA A 194 -6.84 6.01 -8.83
N ILE A 195 -7.42 5.14 -9.66
CA ILE A 195 -6.76 4.66 -10.89
C ILE A 195 -6.73 5.68 -12.04
N SER A 196 -7.56 6.74 -11.97
CA SER A 196 -7.60 7.76 -13.02
C SER A 196 -6.42 8.72 -13.00
N PHE A 197 -5.71 8.83 -11.87
CA PHE A 197 -4.56 9.72 -11.72
C PHE A 197 -3.24 9.01 -12.04
N ALA A 198 -2.23 9.78 -12.42
CA ALA A 198 -0.88 9.26 -12.63
C ALA A 198 -0.28 8.82 -11.28
N SER A 199 0.36 7.64 -11.26
CA SER A 199 1.09 7.13 -10.09
C SER A 199 2.54 7.66 -10.03
N LYS A 200 3.09 8.05 -11.18
CA LYS A 200 4.48 8.49 -11.30
C LYS A 200 4.64 9.91 -10.76
N SER A 201 5.52 10.07 -9.79
CA SER A 201 5.98 11.38 -9.33
C SER A 201 7.29 11.75 -10.01
N GLU A 202 7.41 13.01 -10.41
CA GLU A 202 8.71 13.59 -10.83
C GLU A 202 9.67 13.74 -9.64
N ASP A 203 9.14 13.77 -8.42
CA ASP A 203 9.90 13.81 -7.18
C ASP A 203 10.24 12.39 -6.72
N ALA A 204 11.51 12.01 -6.85
CA ALA A 204 12.02 10.69 -6.50
C ALA A 204 11.82 10.30 -5.02
N TYR A 205 11.43 11.25 -4.16
CA TYR A 205 11.21 11.04 -2.73
C TYR A 205 9.73 10.91 -2.36
N ARG A 206 8.81 11.06 -3.32
CA ARG A 206 7.37 10.92 -3.09
C ARG A 206 6.89 9.47 -3.26
N PRO A 207 5.86 9.08 -2.50
CA PRO A 207 5.27 7.75 -2.62
C PRO A 207 4.53 7.57 -3.95
N THR A 208 4.56 6.33 -4.44
CA THR A 208 3.91 5.90 -5.69
C THR A 208 2.97 4.70 -5.49
N TRP A 209 2.88 4.17 -4.27
CA TRP A 209 1.97 3.06 -3.92
C TRP A 209 0.49 3.45 -4.08
N GLY A 210 -0.39 2.46 -3.99
CA GLY A 210 -1.84 2.68 -3.93
C GLY A 210 -2.58 2.51 -5.24
N LYS A 211 -1.98 2.83 -6.40
CA LYS A 211 -2.67 2.63 -7.70
C LYS A 211 -2.89 1.15 -8.01
N GLU A 212 -1.85 0.33 -7.86
CA GLU A 212 -1.94 -1.13 -8.01
C GLU A 212 -2.92 -1.74 -7.01
N ASN A 213 -2.88 -1.27 -5.76
CA ASN A 213 -3.82 -1.70 -4.72
C ASN A 213 -5.27 -1.33 -5.06
N ALA A 214 -5.50 -0.16 -5.69
CA ALA A 214 -6.81 0.27 -6.14
C ALA A 214 -7.31 -0.58 -7.32
N TYR A 215 -6.45 -0.89 -8.28
CA TYR A 215 -6.77 -1.84 -9.36
C TYR A 215 -7.17 -3.20 -8.80
N GLU A 216 -6.32 -3.81 -7.95
CA GLU A 216 -6.62 -5.12 -7.37
C GLU A 216 -7.96 -5.10 -6.62
N LEU A 217 -8.18 -4.09 -5.78
CA LEU A 217 -9.39 -4.02 -4.97
C LEU A 217 -10.64 -3.81 -5.83
N LEU A 218 -10.54 -3.03 -6.90
CA LEU A 218 -11.65 -2.79 -7.82
C LEU A 218 -12.00 -4.07 -8.61
N ILE A 219 -11.00 -4.80 -9.09
CA ILE A 219 -11.19 -6.12 -9.73
C ILE A 219 -11.90 -7.08 -8.77
N ARG A 220 -11.44 -7.13 -7.50
CA ARG A 220 -12.07 -7.96 -6.47
C ARG A 220 -13.53 -7.56 -6.23
N TYR A 221 -13.78 -6.26 -6.11
CA TYR A 221 -15.13 -5.71 -5.93
C TYR A 221 -16.04 -6.11 -7.09
N TYR A 222 -15.58 -5.97 -8.34
CA TYR A 222 -16.36 -6.37 -9.51
C TYR A 222 -16.68 -7.86 -9.53
N ILE A 223 -15.68 -8.72 -9.29
CA ILE A 223 -15.89 -10.17 -9.22
C ILE A 223 -16.92 -10.54 -8.14
N GLN A 224 -16.84 -9.94 -6.96
CA GLN A 224 -17.76 -10.24 -5.85
C GLN A 224 -19.20 -9.79 -6.12
N ASN A 225 -19.38 -8.79 -6.99
CA ASN A 225 -20.69 -8.26 -7.36
C ASN A 225 -21.19 -8.80 -8.72
N GLY A 226 -20.56 -9.84 -9.27
CA GLY A 226 -20.97 -10.46 -10.54
C GLY A 226 -20.67 -9.64 -11.79
N LYS A 227 -19.93 -8.53 -11.67
CA LYS A 227 -19.54 -7.61 -12.74
C LYS A 227 -18.30 -8.13 -13.49
N LYS A 228 -18.43 -9.30 -14.16
CA LYS A 228 -17.28 -10.03 -14.74
C LYS A 228 -16.58 -9.22 -15.84
N GLU A 229 -17.33 -8.55 -16.70
CA GLU A 229 -16.74 -7.80 -17.82
C GLU A 229 -16.00 -6.56 -17.34
N GLU A 230 -16.54 -5.82 -16.37
CA GLU A 230 -15.84 -4.69 -15.75
C GLU A 230 -14.57 -5.12 -15.02
N ALA A 231 -14.56 -6.33 -14.42
CA ALA A 231 -13.36 -6.91 -13.84
C ALA A 231 -12.28 -7.20 -14.89
N LYS A 232 -12.65 -7.73 -16.06
CA LYS A 232 -11.72 -7.99 -17.17
C LYS A 232 -11.17 -6.69 -17.76
N GLU A 233 -12.02 -5.70 -17.99
CA GLU A 233 -11.60 -4.37 -18.47
C GLU A 233 -10.60 -3.72 -17.51
N CYS A 234 -10.92 -3.76 -16.21
CA CYS A 234 -10.06 -3.24 -15.16
C CYS A 234 -8.71 -3.98 -15.11
N LEU A 235 -8.71 -5.31 -15.26
CA LEU A 235 -7.50 -6.12 -15.30
C LEU A 235 -6.63 -5.81 -16.54
N SER A 236 -7.24 -5.70 -17.73
CA SER A 236 -6.52 -5.33 -18.95
C SER A 236 -5.91 -3.92 -18.85
N ALA A 237 -6.61 -2.98 -18.21
CA ALA A 237 -6.07 -1.65 -17.97
C ALA A 237 -4.86 -1.69 -17.02
N ALA A 238 -4.93 -2.48 -15.93
CA ALA A 238 -3.81 -2.67 -15.01
C ALA A 238 -2.60 -3.32 -15.70
N GLU A 239 -2.82 -4.37 -16.50
CA GLU A 239 -1.76 -5.04 -17.26
C GLU A 239 -1.08 -4.11 -18.27
N LYS A 240 -1.87 -3.28 -18.97
CA LYS A 240 -1.32 -2.30 -19.91
C LYS A 240 -0.44 -1.26 -19.22
N GLU A 241 -0.79 -0.84 -18.01
CA GLU A 241 -0.03 0.17 -17.26
C GLU A 241 1.21 -0.42 -16.59
N ASN A 242 1.10 -1.61 -15.99
CA ASN A 242 2.21 -2.33 -15.39
C ASN A 242 2.04 -3.86 -15.56
N PRO A 243 2.64 -4.45 -16.61
CA PRO A 243 2.52 -5.88 -16.90
C PRO A 243 3.03 -6.81 -15.79
N ASP A 244 4.01 -6.33 -15.01
CA ASP A 244 4.68 -7.11 -13.96
C ASP A 244 3.95 -7.05 -12.61
N CYS A 245 2.78 -6.39 -12.54
CA CYS A 245 1.94 -6.36 -11.34
C CYS A 245 1.68 -7.76 -10.78
N TYR A 246 1.94 -7.97 -9.49
CA TYR A 246 1.90 -9.28 -8.83
C TYR A 246 0.56 -10.02 -8.97
N PHE A 247 -0.54 -9.29 -9.13
CA PHE A 247 -1.89 -9.85 -9.18
C PHE A 247 -2.37 -10.22 -10.58
N ILE A 248 -1.71 -9.78 -11.65
CA ILE A 248 -2.21 -9.93 -13.03
C ILE A 248 -2.45 -11.40 -13.37
N ARG A 249 -1.42 -12.24 -13.20
CA ARG A 249 -1.49 -13.69 -13.46
C ARG A 249 -2.62 -14.37 -12.68
N ARG A 250 -2.81 -13.97 -11.41
CA ARG A 250 -3.84 -14.52 -10.53
C ARG A 250 -5.24 -14.21 -11.06
N TYR A 251 -5.51 -12.97 -11.44
CA TYR A 251 -6.85 -12.58 -11.89
C TYR A 251 -7.14 -12.98 -13.33
N LYS A 252 -6.12 -13.08 -14.21
CA LYS A 252 -6.30 -13.68 -15.54
C LYS A 252 -6.85 -15.09 -15.45
N LYS A 253 -6.19 -15.93 -14.62
CA LYS A 253 -6.65 -17.29 -14.33
C LYS A 253 -8.06 -17.32 -13.73
N LYS A 254 -8.41 -16.36 -12.86
CA LYS A 254 -9.72 -16.31 -12.20
C LYS A 254 -10.85 -15.84 -13.13
N LEU A 255 -10.52 -15.07 -14.17
CA LEU A 255 -11.47 -14.45 -15.09
C LEU A 255 -11.52 -15.17 -16.46
N ASP A 256 -10.77 -16.26 -16.61
CA ASP A 256 -10.61 -17.02 -17.85
C ASP A 256 -10.05 -16.18 -18.99
N MET A 257 -9.07 -15.31 -18.69
CA MET A 257 -8.35 -14.49 -19.67
C MET A 257 -7.01 -15.12 -20.02
N GLN A 258 -6.57 -14.93 -21.27
CA GLN A 258 -5.27 -15.39 -21.79
C GLN A 258 -4.12 -14.50 -21.33
#